data_AF-A0A1G6GUF3-F1
#
_entry.id   AF-A0A1G6GUF3-F1
#
_cell.length_a   1.000
_cell.length_b   1.000
_cell.length_c   1.000
_cell.angle_alpha   90.00
_cell.angle_beta   90.00
_cell.angle_gamma   90.00
#
_symmetry.space_group_name_H-M   'P 1'
#
loop_
_entity.id
_entity.type
_entity.pdbx_description
1 polymer ?
#
loop_
_entity_poly.entity_id
_entity_poly.type
_entity_poly.pdbx_seq_one_letter_code
_entity_poly.pdbx_strand_id
1 'polypeptide(L)'
;MHEWCVTEHGSTVHPDDEDHRSAGIALTVRARPGDARGVGEVTTLEIGALRRADDSDTWIVIETGIGVSLALTREGARALQRRLGEEIGPDGPLARDGVDG
;
A
#
# COMPACT_ATOMS: atom_id res chain seq x y z
N MET A 1 -12.36 3.13 18.58
CA MET A 1 -11.40 4.13 18.08
C MET A 1 -10.00 3.55 18.24
N HIS A 2 -9.25 3.46 17.14
CA HIS A 2 -7.88 2.95 17.13
C HIS A 2 -6.87 4.10 17.26
N GLU A 3 -5.77 3.92 17.99
CA GLU A 3 -4.76 4.99 18.23
C GLU A 3 -4.14 5.58 16.95
N TRP A 4 -4.18 4.83 15.84
CA TRP A 4 -3.67 5.25 14.54
C TRP A 4 -4.73 5.87 13.61
N CYS A 5 -6.01 5.81 13.99
CA CYS A 5 -7.11 6.24 13.14
C CYS A 5 -7.22 7.77 13.13
N VAL A 6 -7.31 8.35 11.92
CA VAL A 6 -7.50 9.79 11.71
C VAL A 6 -8.84 10.11 11.05
N THR A 7 -9.66 9.11 10.69
CA THR A 7 -11.03 9.33 10.21
C THR A 7 -11.83 10.09 11.27
N GLU A 8 -12.45 11.21 10.87
CA GLU A 8 -13.42 11.90 11.71
C GLU A 8 -14.72 11.11 11.73
N HIS A 9 -15.01 10.47 12.85
CA HIS A 9 -16.26 9.72 13.03
C HIS A 9 -17.33 10.62 13.64
N GLY A 10 -18.49 10.68 12.99
CA GLY A 10 -19.70 11.30 13.54
C GLY A 10 -20.00 12.70 13.03
N SER A 11 -20.76 12.75 11.94
CA SER A 11 -21.81 13.78 11.71
C SER A 11 -22.69 13.43 10.50
N THR A 12 -22.26 12.50 9.66
CA THR A 12 -23.03 11.92 8.54
C THR A 12 -23.11 10.40 8.65
N VAL A 13 -24.12 9.80 8.00
CA VAL A 13 -24.36 8.34 7.95
C VAL A 13 -23.80 7.79 6.63
N HIS A 14 -22.60 8.21 6.23
CA HIS A 14 -21.98 7.60 5.05
C HIS A 14 -21.29 6.30 5.49
N PRO A 15 -21.46 5.16 4.77
CA PRO A 15 -20.81 3.90 5.14
C PRO A 15 -19.29 4.02 5.33
N ASP A 16 -18.64 4.88 4.54
CA ASP A 16 -17.20 5.14 4.66
C ASP A 16 -16.81 5.94 5.92
N ASP A 17 -17.77 6.60 6.59
CA ASP A 17 -17.55 7.29 7.87
C ASP A 17 -17.33 6.30 9.02
N GLU A 18 -17.66 5.01 8.81
CA GLU A 18 -17.43 3.92 9.77
C GLU A 18 -16.08 3.21 9.53
N ASP A 19 -15.40 3.50 8.41
CA ASP A 19 -14.09 2.94 8.10
C ASP A 19 -12.98 3.67 8.87
N HIS A 20 -12.10 2.91 9.52
CA HIS A 20 -10.94 3.46 10.21
C HIS A 20 -9.74 3.52 9.26
N ARG A 21 -9.22 4.73 9.01
CA ARG A 21 -8.04 4.98 8.17
C ARG A 21 -6.93 5.69 8.94
N SER A 22 -5.68 5.33 8.66
CA SER A 22 -4.51 6.11 9.08
C SER A 22 -4.26 7.30 8.15
N ALA A 23 -3.41 8.25 8.55
CA ALA A 23 -2.98 9.37 7.70
C ALA A 23 -2.24 8.97 6.41
N GLY A 24 -1.74 7.72 6.32
CA GLY A 24 -0.97 7.25 5.17
C GLY A 24 0.47 7.80 5.12
N ILE A 25 1.32 7.14 4.35
CA ILE A 25 2.68 7.56 4.05
C ILE A 25 2.83 7.50 2.53
N ALA A 26 3.12 8.65 1.92
CA ALA A 26 3.37 8.74 0.49
C ALA A 26 4.76 8.22 0.12
N LEU A 27 4.82 7.45 -0.96
CA LEU A 27 6.04 6.90 -1.56
C LEU A 27 5.99 7.15 -3.07
N THR A 28 6.88 8.00 -3.56
CA THR A 28 7.05 8.21 -5.01
C THR A 28 7.86 7.08 -5.63
N VAL A 29 7.31 6.42 -6.64
CA VAL A 29 7.94 5.31 -7.37
C VAL A 29 7.76 5.47 -8.87
N ARG A 30 8.57 4.78 -9.66
CA ARG A 30 8.24 4.50 -11.06
C ARG A 30 7.50 3.17 -11.14
N ALA A 31 6.25 3.19 -11.58
CA ALA A 31 5.40 2.00 -11.66
C ALA A 31 4.60 1.98 -12.98
N ARG A 32 3.94 0.86 -13.25
CA ARG A 32 2.96 0.72 -14.34
C ARG A 32 1.91 -0.31 -13.98
N PRO A 33 0.70 -0.26 -14.58
CA PRO A 33 -0.24 -1.36 -14.54
C PRO A 33 0.40 -2.67 -15.02
N GLY A 34 0.01 -3.80 -14.43
CA GLY A 34 0.63 -5.10 -14.73
C GLY A 34 0.44 -5.58 -16.17
N ASP A 35 -0.60 -5.09 -16.84
CA ASP A 35 -0.93 -5.37 -18.24
C ASP A 35 -0.35 -4.34 -19.22
N ALA A 36 0.20 -3.24 -18.73
CA ALA A 36 0.82 -2.20 -19.55
C ALA A 36 2.24 -2.59 -20.03
N ARG A 37 2.63 -2.07 -21.19
CA ARG A 37 3.99 -2.20 -21.76
C ARG A 37 4.77 -0.89 -21.61
N GLY A 38 6.10 -0.97 -21.69
CA GLY A 38 6.98 0.21 -21.70
C GLY A 38 7.56 0.59 -20.34
N VAL A 39 8.13 1.79 -20.25
CA VAL A 39 9.02 2.25 -19.15
C VAL A 39 8.30 2.55 -17.83
N GLY A 40 6.97 2.61 -17.83
CA GLY A 40 6.17 3.06 -16.70
C GLY A 40 6.26 4.57 -16.45
N GLU A 41 5.55 5.03 -15.43
CA GLU A 41 5.43 6.45 -15.07
C GLU A 41 5.77 6.68 -13.59
N VAL A 42 6.23 7.88 -13.29
CA VAL A 42 6.42 8.31 -11.89
C VAL A 42 5.05 8.56 -11.30
N THR A 43 4.75 7.85 -10.22
CA THR A 43 3.47 7.93 -9.51
C THR A 43 3.70 7.88 -8.00
N THR A 44 2.66 8.21 -7.24
CA THR A 44 2.68 8.16 -5.78
C THR A 44 1.86 6.96 -5.32
N LEU A 45 2.51 6.07 -4.56
CA LEU A 45 1.82 5.09 -3.75
C LEU A 45 1.56 5.69 -2.36
N GLU A 46 0.40 5.41 -1.79
CA GLU A 46 0.13 5.69 -0.39
C GLU A 46 0.09 4.38 0.38
N ILE A 47 0.83 4.31 1.49
CA ILE A 47 0.86 3.16 2.39
C ILE A 47 0.16 3.55 3.69
N GLY A 48 -0.90 2.84 4.06
CA GLY A 48 -1.69 3.15 5.25
C GLY A 48 -2.22 1.92 5.97
N ALA A 49 -2.97 2.16 7.04
CA ALA A 49 -3.82 1.17 7.69
C ALA A 49 -5.29 1.45 7.36
N LEU A 50 -6.03 0.40 7.02
CA LEU A 50 -7.47 0.40 6.81
C LEU A 50 -8.09 -0.71 7.66
N ARG A 51 -9.17 -0.38 8.34
CA ARG A 51 -10.08 -1.38 8.88
C ARG A 51 -11.49 -0.95 8.54
N ARG A 52 -12.19 -1.76 7.74
CA ARG A 52 -13.59 -1.48 7.46
C ARG A 52 -14.47 -1.77 8.65
N ALA A 53 -15.67 -1.19 8.65
CA ALA A 53 -16.64 -1.40 9.72
C ALA A 53 -16.96 -2.88 9.99
N ASP A 54 -16.96 -3.71 8.94
CA ASP A 54 -17.23 -5.15 9.00
C ASP A 54 -15.96 -6.02 9.11
N ASP A 55 -14.77 -5.42 9.14
CA ASP A 55 -13.51 -6.14 9.26
C ASP A 55 -13.18 -6.49 10.73
N SER A 56 -12.80 -7.75 10.96
CA SER A 56 -12.14 -8.17 12.21
C SER A 56 -10.71 -7.63 12.33
N ASP A 57 -10.05 -7.39 11.20
CA ASP A 57 -8.62 -7.16 11.12
C ASP A 57 -8.27 -5.78 10.57
N THR A 58 -7.10 -5.28 10.98
CA THR A 58 -6.50 -4.10 10.37
C THR A 58 -5.59 -4.54 9.23
N TRP A 59 -5.86 -3.98 8.05
CA TRP A 59 -5.13 -4.23 6.83
C TRP A 59 -4.11 -3.11 6.59
N ILE A 60 -2.91 -3.48 6.14
CA ILE A 60 -1.95 -2.56 5.54
C ILE A 60 -2.34 -2.40 4.07
N VAL A 61 -2.70 -1.19 3.66
CA VAL A 61 -3.13 -0.89 2.31
C VAL A 61 -2.05 -0.16 1.53
N ILE A 62 -1.97 -0.47 0.24
CA ILE A 62 -1.20 0.27 -0.76
C ILE A 62 -2.21 0.82 -1.78
N GLU A 63 -2.23 2.13 -1.94
CA GLU A 63 -3.17 2.85 -2.81
C GLU A 63 -2.41 3.63 -3.89
N THR A 64 -3.00 3.78 -5.07
CA THR A 64 -2.44 4.52 -6.22
C THR A 64 -3.20 5.82 -6.51
N GLY A 65 -3.96 6.31 -5.52
CA GLY A 65 -4.88 7.45 -5.65
C GLY A 65 -6.28 7.09 -6.17
N ILE A 66 -6.47 5.89 -6.73
CA ILE A 66 -7.80 5.33 -7.06
C ILE A 66 -8.01 4.06 -6.24
N GLY A 67 -8.46 4.24 -5.00
CA GLY A 67 -8.80 3.16 -4.09
C GLY A 67 -7.63 2.26 -3.67
N VAL A 68 -7.98 1.19 -2.94
CA VAL A 68 -7.02 0.21 -2.44
C VAL A 68 -6.58 -0.71 -3.56
N SER A 69 -5.31 -0.60 -3.95
CA SER A 69 -4.70 -1.47 -4.97
C SER A 69 -4.27 -2.82 -4.39
N LEU A 70 -3.85 -2.85 -3.12
CA LEU A 70 -3.51 -4.06 -2.39
C LEU A 70 -3.78 -3.88 -0.89
N ALA A 71 -4.34 -4.90 -0.24
CA ALA A 71 -4.50 -4.98 1.21
C ALA A 71 -3.78 -6.23 1.74
N LEU A 72 -2.98 -6.07 2.79
CA LEU A 72 -2.19 -7.14 3.40
C LEU A 72 -2.44 -7.19 4.90
N THR A 73 -2.44 -8.38 5.47
CA THR A 73 -2.27 -8.51 6.92
C THR A 73 -0.89 -7.98 7.32
N ARG A 74 -0.69 -7.66 8.60
CA ARG A 74 0.63 -7.27 9.10
C ARG A 74 1.70 -8.35 8.84
N GLU A 75 1.33 -9.62 8.94
CA GLU A 75 2.22 -10.75 8.63
C GLU A 75 2.55 -10.81 7.13
N GLY A 76 1.53 -10.65 6.27
CA GLY A 76 1.71 -10.58 4.82
C GLY A 76 2.63 -9.43 4.40
N ALA A 77 2.45 -8.25 4.98
CA ALA A 77 3.30 -7.09 4.73
C ALA A 77 4.76 -7.34 5.14
N ARG A 78 5.00 -7.99 6.29
CA ARG A 78 6.37 -8.39 6.71
C ARG A 78 6.97 -9.43 5.77
N ALA A 79 6.17 -10.39 5.30
CA ALA A 79 6.63 -11.39 4.34
C ALA A 79 7.00 -10.76 3.00
N LEU A 80 6.16 -9.84 2.49
CA LEU A 80 6.44 -9.08 1.27
C LEU A 80 7.70 -8.22 1.41
N GLN A 81 7.82 -7.46 2.50
CA GLN A 81 9.00 -6.63 2.76
C GLN A 81 10.28 -7.45 2.72
N ARG A 82 10.31 -8.59 3.44
CA ARG A 82 11.46 -9.48 3.47
C ARG A 82 11.78 -10.01 2.08
N ARG A 83 10.77 -10.53 1.37
CA ARG A 83 10.98 -11.10 0.04
C ARG A 83 11.47 -10.06 -0.96
N LEU A 84 10.90 -8.86 -0.98
CA LEU A 84 11.38 -7.78 -1.84
C LEU A 84 12.85 -7.46 -1.55
N GLY A 85 13.24 -7.37 -0.27
CA GLY A 85 14.63 -7.16 0.12
C GLY A 85 15.58 -8.28 -0.32
N GLU A 86 15.14 -9.54 -0.27
CA GLU A 86 15.90 -10.70 -0.77
C GLU A 86 16.06 -10.68 -2.30
N GLU A 87 15.02 -10.27 -3.04
CA GLU A 87 15.02 -10.28 -4.50
C GLU A 87 15.83 -9.10 -5.09
N ILE A 88 15.69 -7.89 -4.53
CA ILE A 88 16.26 -6.64 -5.08
C ILE A 88 17.48 -6.12 -4.31
N GLY A 89 17.82 -6.73 -3.17
CA GLY A 89 19.01 -6.37 -2.39
C GLY A 89 20.32 -6.66 -3.15
N PRO A 90 21.49 -6.23 -2.64
CA PRO A 90 22.77 -6.31 -3.36
C PRO A 90 23.15 -7.72 -3.87
N ASP A 91 22.77 -8.75 -3.11
CA ASP A 91 23.01 -10.16 -3.42
C ASP A 91 21.79 -10.87 -4.05
N GLY A 92 20.71 -10.11 -4.29
CA GLY A 92 19.45 -10.61 -4.82
C GLY A 92 19.52 -10.86 -6.33
N PRO A 93 18.72 -11.80 -6.86
CA PRO A 93 18.68 -12.13 -8.28
C PRO A 93 18.29 -10.93 -9.18
N LEU A 94 17.54 -9.95 -8.67
CA LEU A 94 17.10 -8.76 -9.42
C LEU A 94 17.97 -7.52 -9.14
N ALA A 95 19.07 -7.63 -8.42
CA ALA A 95 19.92 -6.50 -8.00
C ALA A 95 20.48 -5.66 -9.16
N ARG A 96 20.60 -6.27 -10.36
CA ARG A 96 21.17 -5.63 -11.56
C ARG A 96 20.20 -5.57 -12.74
N ASP A 97 18.98 -6.10 -12.58
CA ASP A 97 17.96 -6.04 -13.62
C ASP A 97 17.47 -4.59 -13.75
N GLY A 98 17.90 -3.92 -14.82
CA GLY A 98 17.57 -2.51 -15.10
C GLY A 98 18.75 -1.54 -15.09
N VAL A 99 20.00 -2.00 -14.93
CA VAL A 99 21.22 -1.19 -15.16
C VAL A 99 21.72 -1.39 -16.59
N ASP A 100 20.87 -1.14 -17.59
CA ASP A 100 21.28 -1.01 -18.99
C ASP A 100 20.38 0.03 -19.67
N GLY A 101 20.98 1.16 -20.06
CA GLY A 101 20.35 2.26 -20.83
C GLY A 101 20.62 3.64 -20.29
#